data_AF-A0A1W9PXP0-F1
#
_entry.id   AF-A0A1W9PXP0-F1
#
_cell.length_a   1.000
_cell.length_b   1.000
_cell.length_c   1.000
_cell.angle_alpha   90.00
_cell.angle_beta   90.00
_cell.angle_gamma   90.00
#
_symmetry.space_group_name_H-M   'P 1'
#
loop_
_entity.id
_entity.type
_entity.pdbx_description
1 polymer ?
#
loop_
_entity_poly.entity_id
_entity_poly.type
_entity_poly.pdbx_seq_one_letter_code
_entity_poly.pdbx_strand_id
1 'polypeptide(L)' 'MDLKDNIGWRNIRIVPVIHNRMEFAIEVRRQFDEFKPDIVAVEYPDTLKSRVLQGVRRLPYLSVVFYEERDGTLVYL' A
#
# COMPACT_ATOMS: atom_id res chain seq x y z
N MET A 1 14.03 -4.39 -23.48
CA MET A 1 13.45 -3.63 -22.35
C MET A 1 14.63 -3.25 -21.48
N ASP A 2 14.89 -1.95 -21.35
CA ASP A 2 16.14 -1.41 -20.82
C ASP A 2 16.33 -1.80 -19.34
N LEU A 3 17.53 -2.24 -18.96
CA LEU A 3 17.86 -2.77 -17.62
C LEU A 3 17.81 -1.71 -16.50
N LYS A 4 17.43 -0.46 -16.83
CA LYS A 4 17.47 0.71 -15.93
C LYS A 4 16.27 0.85 -14.99
N ASP A 5 15.18 0.13 -15.24
CA ASP A 5 13.92 0.26 -14.46
C ASP A 5 13.70 -0.87 -13.44
N ASN A 6 14.72 -1.68 -13.15
CA ASN A 6 14.59 -2.80 -12.22
C ASN A 6 14.75 -2.32 -10.77
N ILE A 7 13.67 -1.76 -10.20
CA ILE A 7 13.48 -1.49 -8.77
C ILE A 7 13.33 -2.79 -7.94
N GLY A 8 13.99 -3.87 -8.35
CA GLY A 8 13.82 -5.21 -7.81
C GLY A 8 15.12 -5.83 -7.30
N TRP A 9 15.00 -6.67 -6.28
CA TRP A 9 16.06 -7.56 -5.81
C TRP A 9 15.56 -8.99 -5.90
N ARG A 10 16.20 -9.81 -6.77
CA ARG A 10 15.74 -11.18 -7.07
C ARG A 10 14.25 -11.20 -7.48
N ASN A 11 13.42 -11.92 -6.74
CA ASN A 11 11.98 -12.02 -6.93
C ASN A 11 11.19 -11.01 -6.07
N ILE A 12 11.82 -9.94 -5.60
CA ILE A 12 11.18 -8.87 -4.83
C ILE A 12 11.12 -7.64 -5.71
N ARG A 13 9.92 -7.07 -5.86
CA ARG A 13 9.71 -5.76 -6.49
C ARG A 13 9.42 -4.73 -5.42
N ILE A 14 10.26 -3.69 -5.31
CA ILE A 14 10.06 -2.61 -4.36
C ILE A 14 9.37 -1.47 -5.10
N VAL A 15 8.16 -1.13 -4.67
CA VAL A 15 7.40 -0.02 -5.26
C VAL A 15 7.33 1.12 -4.25
N PRO A 16 7.51 2.38 -4.68
CA PRO A 16 7.43 3.49 -3.76
C PRO A 16 5.97 3.86 -3.50
N VAL A 17 5.63 4.18 -2.24
CA VAL A 17 4.29 4.61 -1.82
C VAL A 17 4.41 5.87 -0.98
N ILE A 18 3.81 6.97 -1.45
CA ILE A 18 3.77 8.24 -0.74
C ILE A 18 2.31 8.69 -0.65
N HIS A 19 1.90 9.08 0.55
CA HIS A 19 0.55 9.58 0.80
C HIS A 19 0.24 10.79 -0.12
N ASN A 20 -0.94 10.74 -0.75
CA ASN A 20 -1.46 11.78 -1.64
C ASN A 20 -0.57 12.14 -2.86
N ARG A 21 0.19 11.17 -3.40
CA ARG A 21 0.97 11.34 -4.64
C ARG A 21 0.53 10.36 -5.72
N MET A 22 -0.19 10.87 -6.71
CA MET A 22 -0.85 10.06 -7.74
C MET A 22 0.14 9.39 -8.70
N GLU A 23 1.30 10.01 -8.94
CA GLU A 23 2.38 9.51 -9.78
C GLU A 23 2.90 8.16 -9.25
N PHE A 24 2.98 8.02 -7.92
CA PHE A 24 3.39 6.79 -7.27
C PHE A 24 2.31 5.71 -7.41
N ALA A 25 1.04 6.07 -7.29
CA ALA A 25 -0.06 5.13 -7.49
C ALA A 25 -0.09 4.57 -8.93
N ILE A 26 0.21 5.40 -9.94
CA ILE A 26 0.31 4.98 -11.33
C ILE A 26 1.44 3.96 -11.52
N GLU A 27 2.63 4.24 -10.95
CA GLU A 27 3.76 3.31 -11.06
C GLU A 27 3.53 2.00 -10.30
N VAL A 28 2.94 2.05 -9.09
CA VAL A 28 2.55 0.84 -8.33
C VAL A 28 1.63 -0.03 -9.18
N ARG A 29 0.60 0.55 -9.80
CA ARG A 29 -0.33 -0.20 -10.66
C ARG A 29 0.40 -0.87 -11.82
N ARG A 30 1.26 -0.11 -12.53
CA ARG A 30 2.04 -0.63 -13.66
C ARG A 30 2.91 -1.82 -13.24
N GLN A 31 3.57 -1.71 -12.09
CA GLN A 31 4.42 -2.76 -11.54
C GLN A 31 3.62 -4.01 -11.15
N PHE A 32 2.41 -3.86 -10.60
CA PHE A 32 1.54 -5.00 -10.27
C PHE A 32 1.06 -5.74 -11.52
N ASP A 33 0.67 -5.00 -12.56
CA ASP A 33 0.20 -5.60 -13.83
C ASP A 33 1.34 -6.36 -14.55
N GLU A 34 2.57 -5.86 -14.46
CA GLU A 34 3.77 -6.47 -15.06
C GLU A 34 4.34 -7.64 -14.22
N PHE A 35 4.54 -7.42 -12.92
CA PHE A 35 5.21 -8.37 -12.02
C PHE A 35 4.29 -9.50 -11.54
N LYS A 36 2.98 -9.25 -11.45
CA LYS A 36 1.95 -10.21 -10.98
C LYS A 36 2.35 -10.92 -9.67
N PRO A 37 2.53 -10.17 -8.57
CA PRO A 37 3.02 -10.74 -7.32
C PRO A 37 2.05 -11.77 -6.73
N ASP A 38 2.59 -12.92 -6.31
CA ASP A 38 1.83 -13.90 -5.50
C ASP A 38 1.63 -13.41 -4.05
N ILE A 39 2.55 -12.57 -3.56
CA ILE A 39 2.59 -12.06 -2.19
C ILE A 39 2.87 -10.57 -2.20
N VAL A 40 2.07 -9.81 -1.45
CA VAL A 40 2.26 -8.37 -1.23
C VAL A 40 2.65 -8.13 0.23
N ALA A 41 3.81 -7.52 0.44
CA ALA A 41 4.25 -7.05 1.75
C ALA A 41 4.01 -5.54 1.85
N VAL A 42 3.35 -5.10 2.92
CA VAL A 42 3.04 -3.69 3.18
C VAL A 42 3.58 -3.33 4.56
N GLU A 43 4.44 -2.32 4.63
CA GLU A 43 4.90 -1.74 5.89
C GLU A 43 3.84 -0.78 6.44
N TYR A 44 3.59 -0.84 7.75
CA TYR A 44 2.71 0.08 8.45
C TYR A 44 3.12 0.19 9.92
N PRO A 45 2.78 1.29 10.62
CA PRO A 45 3.00 1.43 12.05
C PRO A 45 2.39 0.27 12.86
N ASP A 46 3.10 -0.23 13.87
CA ASP A 46 2.62 -1.38 14.66
C ASP A 46 1.26 -1.11 15.34
N THR A 47 0.98 0.15 15.66
CA THR A 47 -0.31 0.63 16.20
C THR A 47 -1.52 0.32 15.30
N LEU A 48 -1.31 0.11 14.00
CA LEU A 48 -2.36 -0.17 13.02
C LEU A 48 -2.53 -1.66 12.70
N LYS A 49 -1.64 -2.52 13.19
CA LYS A 49 -1.58 -3.93 12.81
C LYS A 49 -2.91 -4.66 12.90
N SER A 50 -3.61 -4.52 14.04
CA SER A 50 -4.90 -5.18 14.25
C SER A 50 -5.96 -4.70 13.27
N ARG A 51 -6.03 -3.38 13.00
CA ARG A 51 -6.97 -2.75 12.06
C ARG A 51 -6.69 -3.14 10.62
N VAL A 52 -5.42 -3.13 10.20
CA VAL A 52 -5.01 -3.56 8.85
C VAL A 52 -5.37 -5.03 8.63
N LEU A 53 -5.01 -5.92 9.56
CA LEU A 53 -5.34 -7.34 9.45
C LEU A 53 -6.86 -7.59 9.47
N GLN A 54 -7.63 -6.77 10.17
CA GLN A 54 -9.11 -6.83 10.10
C GLN A 54 -9.61 -6.46 8.70
N GLY A 55 -9.07 -5.40 8.09
CA GLY A 55 -9.41 -4.99 6.72
C GLY A 55 -9.06 -6.07 5.68
N VAL A 56 -7.86 -6.66 5.77
CA VAL A 56 -7.41 -7.73 4.86
C VAL A 56 -8.35 -8.94 4.89
N ARG A 57 -8.81 -9.36 6.08
CA ARG A 57 -9.77 -10.48 6.20
C ARG A 57 -11.14 -10.19 5.59
N ARG A 58 -11.45 -8.91 5.31
CA ARG A 58 -12.72 -8.47 4.72
C ARG A 58 -12.60 -8.19 3.21
N LEU A 59 -11.48 -8.48 2.57
CA LEU A 59 -11.39 -8.34 1.12
C LEU A 59 -12.52 -9.13 0.43
N PRO A 60 -13.13 -8.57 -0.64
CA PRO A 60 -12.72 -7.36 -1.37
C PRO A 60 -13.40 -6.06 -0.89
N TYR A 61 -14.02 -6.01 0.30
CA TYR A 61 -14.66 -4.79 0.77
C TYR A 61 -13.65 -3.68 1.10
N LEU A 62 -13.99 -2.45 0.71
CA LEU A 62 -13.22 -1.27 1.12
C LEU A 62 -13.31 -1.08 2.64
N SER A 63 -12.16 -0.88 3.28
CA SER A 63 -12.03 -0.60 4.71
C SER A 63 -11.24 0.69 4.88
N VAL A 64 -11.69 1.57 5.79
CA VAL A 64 -11.02 2.84 6.10
C VAL A 64 -10.74 2.87 7.60
N VAL A 65 -9.52 3.26 7.97
CA VAL A 65 -9.12 3.50 9.35
C VAL A 65 -9.07 5.00 9.56
N PHE A 66 -9.76 5.48 10.60
CA PHE A 66 -9.77 6.88 10.99
C PHE A 66 -9.23 7.05 12.40
N TYR A 67 -8.64 8.21 12.64
CA TYR A 67 -8.36 8.76 13.96
C TYR A 67 -9.38 9.84 14.26
N GLU A 68 -9.71 9.98 15.54
CA GLU A 68 -10.53 11.08 16.03
C GLU A 68 -9.60 12.09 16.70
N GLU A 69 -9.58 13.31 16.15
CA GLU A 69 -8.86 14.44 16.74
C GLU A 69 -9.61 14.97 17.97
N ARG A 70 -8.93 15.82 18.75
CA ARG A 70 -9.50 16.37 20.00
C ARG A 70 -10.79 17.18 19.81
N ASP A 71 -11.00 17.71 18.62
CA ASP A 71 -12.19 18.48 18.25
C ASP A 71 -13.33 17.60 17.66
N GLY A 72 -13.15 16.27 17.65
CA GLY A 72 -14.10 15.31 17.08
C GLY A 72 -13.97 15.13 15.56
N THR A 73 -13.00 15.77 14.92
CA THR A 73 -12.76 15.59 13.48
C THR A 73 -12.19 14.20 13.21
N LEU A 74 -12.79 13.50 12.25
CA LEU A 74 -12.27 12.22 11.78
C LEU A 74 -11.22 12.44 10.69
N VAL A 75 -9.98 12.03 10.95
CA VAL A 75 -8.86 12.09 10.01
C VAL A 75 -8.54 10.67 9.55
N TYR A 76 -8.47 10.46 8.24
CA TYR A 76 -8.06 9.19 7.66
C TYR A 76 -6.56 9.20 7.30
N LEU A 77 -5.93 8.03 7.33
CA LEU A 77 -4.60 7.78 6.78
C LEU A 77 -4.62 7.56 5.27
#